data_AF-A0A7G2IXQ6-F1
#
_entry.id   AF-A0A7G2IXQ6-F1
#
_cell.length_a   1.000
_cell.length_b   1.000
_cell.length_c   1.000
_cell.angle_alpha   90.00
_cell.angle_beta   90.00
_cell.angle_gamma   90.00
#
_symmetry.space_group_name_H-M   'P 1'
#
loop_
_entity.id
_entity.type
_entity.pdbx_description
1 polymer ?
#
loop_
_entity_poly.entity_id
_entity_poly.type
_entity_poly.pdbx_seq_one_letter_code
_entity_poly.pdbx_strand_id
1 'polypeptide(L)' 'MNFQQLKIIREAARQDYNLTEVANILYTSQSGVSRHIRELEDELGIEIFYPSR' A
#
# COMPACT_ATOMS: atom_id res chain seq x y z
N MET A 1 11.03 6.53 -4.41
CA MET A 1 9.64 6.57 -4.92
C MET A 1 9.58 5.88 -6.27
N ASN A 2 8.59 5.00 -6.51
CA ASN A 2 8.40 4.29 -7.77
C ASN A 2 6.91 4.12 -8.15
N PHE A 3 6.64 3.71 -9.39
CA PHE A 3 5.27 3.55 -9.91
C PHE A 3 4.47 2.45 -9.22
N GLN A 4 5.12 1.41 -8.69
CA GLN A 4 4.43 0.32 -8.02
C GLN A 4 3.85 0.77 -6.67
N GLN A 5 4.60 1.59 -5.92
CA GLN A 5 4.10 2.23 -4.70
C GLN A 5 2.85 3.08 -5.00
N LEU A 6 2.89 3.93 -6.02
CA LEU A 6 1.74 4.76 -6.40
C LEU A 6 0.52 3.94 -6.85
N LYS A 7 0.72 2.84 -7.59
CA LYS A 7 -0.35 1.90 -7.95
C LYS A 7 -0.99 1.28 -6.70
N ILE A 8 -0.17 0.89 -5.73
CA ILE A 8 -0.64 0.33 -4.46
C ILE A 8 -1.49 1.35 -3.70
N ILE A 9 -1.04 2.60 -3.55
CA ILE A 9 -1.82 3.65 -2.86
C ILE A 9 -3.16 3.90 -3.56
N ARG A 10 -3.14 4.00 -4.90
CA ARG A 10 -4.36 4.21 -5.69
C ARG A 10 -5.37 3.07 -5.50
N GLU A 11 -4.91 1.81 -5.57
CA GLU A 11 -5.81 0.67 -5.38
C GLU A 11 -6.27 0.54 -3.93
N ALA A 12 -5.42 0.85 -2.95
CA ALA A 12 -5.83 0.87 -1.55
C ALA A 12 -6.99 1.83 -1.31
N ALA A 13 -6.94 3.04 -1.88
CA ALA A 13 -8.05 3.98 -1.80
C ALA A 13 -9.33 3.50 -2.53
N ARG A 14 -9.20 2.62 -3.54
CA ARG A 14 -10.35 2.03 -4.27
C ARG A 14 -10.96 0.82 -3.57
N GLN A 15 -10.20 0.14 -2.72
CA GLN A 15 -10.61 -1.06 -1.99
C GLN A 15 -10.89 -0.77 -0.51
N ASP A 16 -11.27 0.46 -0.17
CA ASP A 16 -11.53 0.88 1.23
C ASP A 16 -10.40 0.49 2.19
N TYR A 17 -9.16 0.61 1.72
CA TYR A 17 -7.92 0.28 2.43
C TYR A 17 -7.76 -1.21 2.82
N ASN A 18 -8.53 -2.11 2.20
CA ASN A 18 -8.35 -3.55 2.37
C ASN A 18 -7.10 -4.05 1.61
N LEU A 19 -5.96 -4.10 2.31
CA LEU A 19 -4.67 -4.48 1.70
C LEU A 19 -4.62 -5.93 1.19
N THR A 20 -5.48 -6.82 1.70
CA THR A 20 -5.60 -8.19 1.17
C THR A 20 -6.21 -8.16 -0.22
N GLU A 21 -7.25 -7.35 -0.43
CA GLU A 21 -7.88 -7.22 -1.75
C GLU A 21 -6.97 -6.49 -2.75
N VAL A 22 -6.24 -5.47 -2.30
CA VAL A 22 -5.21 -4.81 -3.12
C VAL A 22 -4.17 -5.81 -3.63
N ALA A 23 -3.70 -6.72 -2.76
CA ALA A 23 -2.74 -7.74 -3.13
C ALA A 23 -3.31 -8.69 -4.20
N ASN A 24 -4.56 -9.12 -4.04
CA ASN A 24 -5.26 -9.96 -5.01
C ASN A 24 -5.38 -9.26 -6.38
N ILE A 25 -5.84 -8.00 -6.40
CA ILE A 25 -6.03 -7.21 -7.64
C ILE A 25 -4.71 -6.93 -8.34
N LEU A 26 -3.65 -6.64 -7.58
CA LEU A 26 -2.33 -6.34 -8.13
C LEU A 26 -1.48 -7.60 -8.38
N TYR A 27 -2.06 -8.79 -8.23
CA TYR A 27 -1.40 -10.09 -8.43
C TYR A 27 -0.06 -10.17 -7.68
N THR A 28 -0.06 -9.74 -6.43
CA THR A 28 1.13 -9.72 -5.55
C THR A 28 0.77 -10.24 -4.16
N SER A 29 1.76 -10.34 -3.26
CA SER A 29 1.49 -10.72 -1.87
C SER A 29 1.10 -9.52 -1.03
N GLN A 30 0.24 -9.74 -0.03
CA GLN A 30 -0.12 -8.71 0.96
C GLN A 30 1.12 -8.19 1.72
N SER A 31 2.09 -9.06 1.97
CA SER A 31 3.38 -8.68 2.56
C SER A 31 4.22 -7.78 1.64
N GLY A 32 4.14 -7.98 0.32
CA GLY A 32 4.76 -7.12 -0.68
C GLY A 32 4.09 -5.74 -0.76
N VAL A 33 2.76 -5.72 -0.72
CA VAL A 33 1.96 -4.47 -0.61
C VAL A 33 2.38 -3.68 0.64
N SER A 34 2.40 -4.32 1.80
CA SER A 34 2.78 -3.70 3.07
C SER A 34 4.21 -3.15 3.06
N ARG A 35 5.14 -3.87 2.42
CA ARG A 35 6.53 -3.42 2.29
C ARG A 35 6.63 -2.15 1.45
N HIS A 36 5.98 -2.13 0.29
CA HIS A 36 6.02 -0.96 -0.59
C HIS A 36 5.34 0.27 0.02
N ILE A 37 4.27 0.09 0.81
CA ILE A 37 3.66 1.18 1.58
C ILE A 37 4.68 1.75 2.56
N ARG A 38 5.33 0.90 3.37
CA ARG A 38 6.33 1.36 4.34
C ARG A 38 7.51 2.07 3.68
N GLU A 39 8.03 1.52 2.59
CA GLU A 39 9.10 2.16 1.81
C GLU A 39 8.69 3.55 1.32
N LEU A 40 7.42 3.74 0.91
CA LEU A 40 6.92 5.04 0.49
C LEU A 40 6.79 6.01 1.68
N GLU A 41 6.29 5.56 2.81
CA GLU A 41 6.17 6.35 4.04
C GLU A 41 7.55 6.82 4.53
N ASP A 42 8.54 5.92 4.54
CA ASP A 42 9.93 6.22 4.90
C ASP A 42 10.56 7.26 3.96
N GLU A 43 10.32 7.13 2.65
CA GLU A 43 10.83 8.07 1.64
C GLU A 43 10.19 9.47 1.74
N LEU A 44 8.89 9.53 2.08
CA LEU A 44 8.16 10.80 2.23
C LEU A 44 8.31 11.41 3.63
N GLY A 45 8.75 10.63 4.62
CA GLY A 45 8.84 11.06 6.01
C GLY A 45 7.48 11.28 6.67
N ILE A 46 6.42 10.61 6.19
CA ILE A 46 5.05 10.71 6.70
C ILE A 46 4.38 9.34 6.77
N GLU A 47 3.50 9.13 7.75
CA GLU A 47 2.63 7.97 7.83
C GLU A 47 1.35 8.20 7.01
N ILE A 48 1.04 7.26 6.11
CA ILE A 48 -0.14 7.27 5.24
C ILE A 48 -1.20 6.31 5.79
N PHE A 49 -0.79 5.14 6.30
CA PHE A 49 -1.68 4.13 6.86
C PHE A 49 -1.53 4.02 8.36
N TYR A 50 -2.66 4.11 9.06
CA TYR A 50 -2.70 3.95 10.51
C TYR A 50 -3.29 2.58 10.86
N PRO A 51 -2.70 1.84 11.83
CA PRO A 51 -3.32 0.63 12.34
C PRO A 51 -4.70 0.98 12.93
N SER A 52 -5.76 0.34 12.44
CA SER A 52 -7.08 0.43 13.04
C SER A 52 -7.01 -0.14 14.47
N ARG A 53 -7.22 0.70 15.48
CA ARG A 53 -7.49 0.27 16.86
C ARG A 53 -8.97 -0.01 17.04
#